data_AF-A0A537QZQ8-F1
#
_entry.id   AF-A0A537QZQ8-F1
#
_cell.length_a   1.000
_cell.length_b   1.000
_cell.length_c   1.000
_cell.angle_alpha   90.00
_cell.angle_beta   90.00
_cell.angle_gamma   90.00
#
_symmetry.space_group_name_H-M   'P 1'
#
loop_
_entity.id
_entity.type
_entity.pdbx_description
1 polymer ?
#
loop_
_entity_poly.entity_id
_entity_poly.type
_entity_poly.pdbx_seq_one_letter_code
_entity_poly.pdbx_strand_id
1 'polypeptide(L)'
;LAQYKQHVRTTAIADFRPASIGMERDNRWLSAHRPAPFAWQAQDLHPSGAVGDATKASAEKGQRLLDHGARAFCELLADLDKFDPQSFSDGPRA
;
A
#
# COMPACT_ATOMS: atom_id res chain seq x y z
N LEU A 1 -3.83 -15.77 -0.99
CA LEU A 1 -5.14 -16.47 -0.82
C LEU A 1 -5.86 -16.68 -2.15
N ALA A 2 -5.95 -15.67 -3.02
CA ALA A 2 -6.66 -15.78 -4.30
C ALA A 2 -5.95 -16.67 -5.34
N GLN A 3 -4.66 -16.42 -5.60
CA GLN A 3 -3.92 -17.13 -6.66
C GLN A 3 -3.06 -18.28 -6.13
N TYR A 4 -2.18 -18.00 -5.17
CA TYR A 4 -1.20 -18.97 -4.66
C TYR A 4 -1.40 -19.24 -3.17
N LYS A 5 -2.50 -19.89 -2.81
CA LYS A 5 -2.83 -20.19 -1.40
C LYS A 5 -1.74 -21.06 -0.73
N GLN A 6 -1.11 -21.96 -1.46
CA GLN A 6 -0.05 -22.86 -0.99
C GLN A 6 1.21 -22.13 -0.49
N HIS A 7 1.43 -20.88 -0.90
CA HIS A 7 2.55 -20.06 -0.42
C HIS A 7 2.20 -19.25 0.83
N VAL A 8 0.97 -19.35 1.33
CA VAL A 8 0.51 -18.64 2.54
C VAL A 8 0.54 -19.59 3.73
N ARG A 9 1.32 -19.25 4.77
CA ARG A 9 1.28 -19.95 6.05
C ARG A 9 0.01 -19.57 6.81
N THR A 10 -1.08 -20.29 6.57
CA THR A 10 -2.40 -19.94 7.13
C THR A 10 -2.44 -19.97 8.66
N THR A 11 -1.58 -20.76 9.29
CA THR A 11 -1.44 -20.83 10.76
C THR A 11 -0.78 -19.58 11.37
N ALA A 12 -0.15 -18.73 10.56
CA ALA A 12 0.49 -17.49 11.00
C ALA A 12 -0.36 -16.23 10.69
N ILE A 13 -1.60 -16.40 10.23
CA ILE A 13 -2.52 -15.28 10.00
C ILE A 13 -2.93 -14.70 11.36
N ALA A 14 -2.73 -13.41 11.53
CA ALA A 14 -3.03 -12.69 12.76
C ALA A 14 -3.40 -11.23 12.48
N ASP A 15 -3.85 -10.54 13.54
CA ASP A 15 -3.92 -9.08 13.55
C ASP A 15 -2.57 -8.50 14.00
N PHE A 16 -1.82 -7.92 13.06
CA PHE A 16 -0.52 -7.29 13.33
C PHE A 16 -0.73 -5.82 13.64
N ARG A 17 -1.28 -5.55 14.83
CA ARG A 17 -1.71 -4.20 15.21
C ARG A 17 -0.52 -3.22 15.27
N PRO A 18 -0.44 -2.23 14.37
CA PRO A 18 0.73 -1.35 14.30
C PRO A 18 0.74 -0.30 15.42
N ALA A 19 1.95 0.11 15.82
CA ALA A 19 2.18 1.22 16.76
C ALA A 19 1.60 2.56 16.27
N SER A 20 1.46 2.73 14.94
CA SER A 20 0.87 3.94 14.34
C SER A 20 -0.53 4.26 14.85
N ILE A 21 -1.34 3.26 15.23
CA ILE A 21 -2.66 3.48 15.84
C ILE A 21 -2.54 4.23 17.17
N GLY A 22 -1.52 3.90 17.98
CA GLY A 22 -1.24 4.63 19.21
C GLY A 22 -0.74 6.06 18.92
N MET A 23 0.11 6.21 17.90
CA MET A 23 0.64 7.51 17.51
C MET A 23 -0.45 8.48 17.07
N GLU A 24 -1.44 8.03 16.28
CA GLU A 24 -2.57 8.87 15.86
C GLU A 24 -3.43 9.33 17.05
N ARG A 25 -3.52 8.52 18.11
CA ARG A 25 -4.22 8.88 19.35
C ARG A 25 -3.42 9.87 20.19
N ASP A 26 -2.12 9.65 20.31
CA ASP A 26 -1.28 10.33 21.30
C ASP A 26 -0.59 11.60 20.75
N ASN A 27 -0.41 11.69 19.42
CA ASN A 27 0.27 12.80 18.77
C ASN A 27 -0.69 13.62 17.92
N ARG A 28 -0.50 14.93 17.91
CA ARG A 28 -1.26 15.84 17.04
C ARG A 28 -0.80 15.84 15.58
N TRP A 29 0.50 15.72 15.34
CA TRP A 29 1.10 15.91 14.01
C TRP A 29 1.99 14.76 13.56
N LEU A 30 2.81 14.24 14.48
CA LEU A 30 3.75 13.18 14.16
C LEU A 30 3.03 11.85 13.96
N SER A 31 3.17 11.24 12.78
CA SER A 31 2.58 9.93 12.49
C SER A 31 3.45 9.11 11.52
N ALA A 32 3.14 7.83 11.36
CA ALA A 32 3.78 6.99 10.34
C ALA A 32 3.24 7.27 8.92
N HIS A 33 2.26 8.18 8.80
CA HIS A 33 1.49 8.47 7.60
C HIS A 33 1.49 9.99 7.32
N ARG A 34 0.78 10.40 6.26
CA ARG A 34 0.58 11.82 5.96
C ARG A 34 -0.24 12.49 7.07
N PRO A 35 -0.04 13.79 7.35
CA PRO A 35 0.74 14.76 6.56
C PRO A 35 2.23 14.87 6.92
N ALA A 36 2.65 14.44 8.11
CA ALA A 36 4.04 14.53 8.56
C ALA A 36 4.60 13.13 8.88
N PRO A 37 4.90 12.31 7.86
CA PRO A 37 5.49 11.00 8.06
C PRO A 37 6.98 11.15 8.42
N PHE A 38 7.43 10.39 9.42
CA PHE A 38 8.86 10.12 9.62
C PHE A 38 9.27 8.88 8.81
N ALA A 39 10.57 8.69 8.61
CA ALA A 39 11.10 7.47 7.99
C ALA A 39 11.09 6.32 9.02
N TRP A 40 10.61 5.15 8.61
CA TRP A 40 10.48 3.98 9.46
C TRP A 40 10.73 2.68 8.69
N GLN A 41 11.08 1.62 9.42
CA GLN A 41 11.09 0.24 8.98
C GLN A 41 9.83 -0.47 9.50
N ALA A 42 9.36 -1.51 8.81
CA ALA A 42 8.12 -2.18 9.19
C ALA A 42 8.15 -2.72 10.64
N GLN A 43 9.33 -3.11 11.11
CA GLN A 43 9.59 -3.58 12.47
C GLN A 43 9.42 -2.50 13.53
N ASP A 44 9.62 -1.22 13.18
CA ASP A 44 9.37 -0.08 14.08
C ASP A 44 7.86 0.05 14.37
N LEU A 45 7.01 -0.36 13.41
CA LEU A 45 5.56 -0.31 13.55
C LEU A 45 4.99 -1.60 14.15
N HIS A 46 5.57 -2.76 13.87
CA HIS A 46 5.21 -4.02 14.52
C HIS A 46 6.37 -5.02 14.47
N PRO A 47 6.76 -5.70 15.58
CA PRO A 47 7.98 -6.51 15.64
C PRO A 47 8.10 -7.63 14.60
N SER A 48 6.98 -8.16 14.10
CA SER A 48 6.98 -9.18 13.03
C SER A 48 7.39 -8.65 11.65
N GLY A 49 7.42 -7.33 11.46
CA GLY A 49 7.61 -6.68 10.16
C GLY A 49 6.35 -6.65 9.28
N ALA A 50 5.19 -7.08 9.78
CA ALA A 50 3.90 -6.96 9.11
C ALA A 50 3.00 -5.98 9.86
N VAL A 51 2.14 -5.25 9.14
CA VAL A 51 1.21 -4.28 9.74
C VAL A 51 -0.20 -4.47 9.18
N GLY A 52 -1.19 -4.48 10.07
CA GLY A 52 -2.61 -4.61 9.74
C GLY A 52 -3.23 -5.98 10.04
N ASP A 53 -4.56 -6.03 9.91
CA ASP A 53 -5.37 -7.20 10.27
C ASP A 53 -5.53 -8.16 9.09
N ALA A 54 -4.69 -9.21 9.06
CA ALA A 54 -4.73 -10.22 8.02
C ALA A 54 -5.89 -11.23 8.20
N THR A 55 -6.56 -11.27 9.36
CA THR A 55 -7.66 -12.20 9.63
C THR A 55 -8.89 -11.91 8.75
N LYS A 56 -9.00 -10.67 8.26
CA LYS A 56 -10.07 -10.21 7.36
C LYS A 56 -9.84 -10.54 5.88
N ALA A 57 -8.71 -11.16 5.55
CA ALA A 57 -8.36 -11.49 4.17
C ALA A 57 -9.22 -12.65 3.63
N SER A 58 -9.60 -12.59 2.35
CA SER A 58 -10.30 -13.67 1.67
C SER A 58 -9.81 -13.82 0.23
N ALA A 59 -10.02 -15.00 -0.37
CA ALA A 59 -9.70 -15.24 -1.77
C ALA A 59 -10.53 -14.33 -2.69
N GLU A 60 -11.82 -14.14 -2.40
CA GLU A 60 -12.73 -13.29 -3.17
C GLU A 60 -12.28 -11.82 -3.19
N LYS A 61 -11.92 -11.25 -2.02
CA LYS A 61 -11.35 -9.89 -1.95
C LYS A 61 -10.08 -9.77 -2.79
N GLY A 62 -9.24 -10.81 -2.76
CA GLY A 62 -8.03 -10.88 -3.56
C GLY A 62 -8.32 -10.90 -5.07
N GLN A 63 -9.31 -11.68 -5.54
CA GLN A 63 -9.65 -11.70 -6.97
C GLN A 63 -10.18 -10.35 -7.45
N ARG A 64 -11.07 -9.72 -6.67
CA ARG A 64 -11.57 -8.37 -6.99
C ARG A 64 -10.45 -7.34 -7.08
N LEU A 65 -9.44 -7.44 -6.21
CA LEU A 65 -8.28 -6.56 -6.22
C LEU A 65 -7.39 -6.81 -7.44
N LEU A 66 -7.17 -8.08 -7.81
CA LEU A 66 -6.38 -8.45 -8.99
C LEU A 66 -7.03 -7.95 -10.28
N ASP A 67 -8.33 -8.18 -10.45
CA ASP A 67 -9.07 -7.73 -11.64
C ASP A 67 -9.04 -6.21 -11.79
N HIS A 68 -9.30 -5.49 -10.68
CA HIS A 68 -9.25 -4.02 -10.68
C HIS A 68 -7.84 -3.50 -11.00
N GLY A 69 -6.82 -4.03 -10.32
CA GLY A 69 -5.44 -3.60 -10.48
C GLY A 69 -4.90 -3.88 -11.87
N ALA A 70 -5.17 -5.05 -12.44
CA ALA A 70 -4.75 -5.41 -13.80
C ALA A 70 -5.36 -4.46 -14.83
N ARG A 71 -6.67 -4.21 -14.75
CA ARG A 71 -7.35 -3.27 -15.65
C ARG A 71 -6.78 -1.85 -15.53
N ALA A 72 -6.69 -1.32 -14.31
CA ALA A 72 -6.16 0.03 -14.08
C ALA A 72 -4.71 0.18 -14.54
N PHE A 73 -3.90 -0.87 -14.39
CA PHE A 73 -2.52 -0.86 -14.88
C PHE A 73 -2.45 -0.84 -16.41
N CYS A 74 -3.27 -1.62 -17.10
CA CYS A 74 -3.37 -1.54 -18.56
C CYS A 74 -3.85 -0.16 -19.05
N GLU A 75 -4.81 0.45 -18.36
CA GLU A 75 -5.26 1.83 -18.63
C GLU A 75 -4.09 2.82 -18.49
N LEU A 76 -3.31 2.74 -17.40
CA LEU A 76 -2.11 3.56 -17.21
C LEU A 76 -1.07 3.36 -18.32
N LEU A 77 -0.82 2.12 -18.75
CA LEU A 77 0.13 1.86 -19.84
C LEU A 77 -0.34 2.50 -21.16
N ALA A 78 -1.65 2.52 -21.42
CA ALA A 78 -2.21 3.19 -22.59
C ALA A 78 -2.09 4.72 -22.50
N ASP A 79 -2.16 5.29 -21.30
CA ASP A 79 -1.88 6.72 -21.08
C ASP A 79 -0.39 7.03 -21.29
N LEU A 80 0.50 6.18 -20.76
CA LEU A 80 1.95 6.34 -20.92
C LEU A 80 2.40 6.23 -22.39
N ASP A 81 1.81 5.33 -23.17
CA ASP A 81 2.08 5.18 -24.60
C ASP A 81 1.71 6.43 -25.41
N LYS A 82 0.64 7.14 -24.99
CA LYS A 82 0.17 8.37 -25.63
C LYS A 82 0.82 9.63 -25.08
N PHE A 83 1.40 9.56 -23.89
CA PHE A 83 1.94 10.71 -23.20
C PHE A 83 3.27 11.13 -23.84
N ASP A 84 3.37 12.39 -24.28
CA ASP A 84 4.61 12.99 -24.80
C ASP A 84 5.30 13.81 -23.70
N PRO A 85 6.46 13.37 -23.16
CA PRO A 85 7.20 14.12 -22.15
C PRO A 85 7.66 15.51 -22.62
N GLN A 86 7.76 15.75 -23.92
CA GLN A 86 8.10 17.07 -24.46
C GLN A 86 6.99 18.10 -24.23
N SER A 87 5.77 17.70 -23.85
CA SER A 87 4.72 18.64 -23.44
C SER A 87 5.10 19.50 -22.22
N PHE A 88 6.17 19.13 -21.50
CA PHE A 88 6.71 19.88 -20.36
C PHE A 88 7.95 20.72 -20.70
N SER A 89 8.29 20.89 -21.98
CA SER A 89 9.51 21.59 -22.41
C SER A 89 9.50 23.11 -22.17
N ASP A 90 8.34 23.69 -21.84
CA ASP A 90 8.26 25.07 -21.39
C ASP A 90 8.99 25.17 -20.04
N GLY A 91 10.26 25.60 -20.08
CA GLY A 91 11.02 25.95 -18.89
C GLY A 91 10.24 26.94 -18.00
N PRO A 92 10.66 27.13 -16.74
CA PRO A 92 9.97 28.04 -15.83
C PRO A 92 9.76 29.41 -16.50
N ARG A 93 8.50 29.84 -16.61
CA ARG A 93 8.18 31.19 -17.08
C ARG A 93 8.69 32.17 -16.02
N ALA A 94 9.58 33.07 -16.44
CA ALA A 94 10.10 34.16 -15.62
C ALA A 94 9.01 35.13 -15.20
#